data_AF-A0A9D5T054-F1
#
_entry.id   AF-A0A9D5T054-F1
#
_cell.length_a   1.000
_cell.length_b   1.000
_cell.length_c   1.000
_cell.angle_alpha   90.00
_cell.angle_beta   90.00
_cell.angle_gamma   90.00
#
_symmetry.space_group_name_H-M   'P 1'
#
loop_
_entity.id
_entity.type
_entity.pdbx_description
1 polymer ?
#
loop_
_entity_poly.entity_id
_entity_poly.type
_entity_poly.pdbx_seq_one_letter_code
_entity_poly.pdbx_strand_id
1 'polypeptide(L)'
;MDNRKNLWSFFEDETGSGFDSDFDDDFDDGFDDGFDDDFGDDFDDGFDDGFDDRFDDGFDDGFDDDFGDDFDDFDDGFEETFEQRRPMKAPRADIWDTEEEEQNLWDDEKKTQTERWAFMESKTTTKILIALAAVFCLIAAYMVPAGDVIAADDFGLMQKSASFDIESGVELIGTNIVNDVMGLPTVYVLPMNEAPAPKPNEDNYSTYKDENGVKHSVYEDATIKVDCYKDKIKDEGTTVIISIAKIKIAHPTQLRSAFAGGKYSPTTRYKCSEIATSVNAVVAINGEFYNYGNRKYTLLRNGTIYRDDVGFYYESLFIDSNGDFIIMQGKEAKESGFYTNGEKKIYHSISFGPVLVDGGVARHYEVGEGMLMNHYRQPCSALGQTGPLEYVLVAVEGRTGESYGMKKNNLAQYMAGELGCQVAYSVDGGQSSTLIFHNKPFNTISNGGNERIFADIIYFATAIPEE
;
A
#
# COMPACT_ATOMS: atom_id res chain seq x y z
N MET A 1 -84.21 -7.86 25.21
CA MET A 1 -83.42 -8.13 23.97
C MET A 1 -82.00 -8.51 24.41
N ASP A 2 -81.90 -9.39 25.43
CA ASP A 2 -80.68 -9.50 26.26
C ASP A 2 -79.98 -10.87 26.19
N ASN A 3 -80.46 -11.83 25.40
CA ASN A 3 -79.81 -13.15 25.28
C ASN A 3 -78.93 -13.31 24.02
N ARG A 4 -78.68 -12.25 23.24
CA ARG A 4 -77.84 -12.33 22.03
C ARG A 4 -76.42 -11.79 22.18
N LYS A 5 -76.08 -11.16 23.32
CA LYS A 5 -74.72 -10.67 23.57
C LYS A 5 -73.83 -11.65 24.35
N ASN A 6 -74.40 -12.62 25.05
CA ASN A 6 -73.64 -13.61 25.82
C ASN A 6 -73.32 -14.91 25.06
N LEU A 7 -73.92 -15.14 23.88
CA LEU A 7 -73.59 -16.32 23.07
C LEU A 7 -72.42 -16.10 22.11
N TRP A 8 -72.13 -14.84 21.75
CA TRP A 8 -71.02 -14.51 20.84
C TRP A 8 -69.68 -14.41 21.57
N SER A 9 -69.65 -13.92 22.82
CA SER A 9 -68.41 -13.88 23.60
C SER A 9 -67.97 -15.27 24.09
N PHE A 10 -68.92 -16.21 24.26
CA PHE A 10 -68.58 -17.57 24.66
C PHE A 10 -68.03 -18.40 23.49
N PHE A 11 -68.41 -18.07 22.24
CA PHE A 11 -67.91 -18.77 21.05
C PHE A 11 -66.50 -18.31 20.64
N GLU A 12 -66.16 -17.04 20.86
CA GLU A 12 -64.82 -16.51 20.56
C GLU A 12 -63.75 -16.95 21.57
N ASP A 13 -64.09 -17.08 22.86
CA ASP A 13 -63.10 -17.50 23.89
C ASP A 13 -62.76 -19.00 23.83
N GLU A 14 -63.73 -19.88 23.54
CA GLU A 14 -63.54 -21.34 23.58
C GLU A 14 -63.04 -21.98 22.27
N THR A 15 -63.13 -21.27 21.13
CA THR A 15 -62.67 -21.82 19.82
C THR A 15 -61.45 -21.13 19.24
N GLY A 16 -61.14 -19.90 19.65
CA GLY A 16 -59.95 -19.18 19.18
C GLY A 16 -58.70 -19.46 20.01
N SER A 17 -58.83 -19.65 21.32
CA SER A 17 -57.66 -19.79 22.21
C SER A 17 -57.06 -21.19 22.25
N GLY A 18 -57.86 -22.24 22.06
CA GLY A 18 -57.39 -23.63 22.07
C GLY A 18 -57.05 -24.21 20.70
N PHE A 19 -57.45 -23.56 19.60
CA PHE A 19 -57.11 -24.05 18.26
C PHE A 19 -55.78 -23.48 17.76
N ASP A 20 -55.41 -22.27 18.18
CA ASP A 20 -54.11 -21.68 17.84
C ASP A 20 -52.99 -22.20 18.77
N SER A 21 -53.26 -22.44 20.07
CA SER A 21 -52.23 -22.97 20.98
C SER A 21 -51.90 -24.43 20.70
N ASP A 22 -52.92 -25.27 20.50
CA ASP A 22 -52.71 -26.72 20.36
C ASP A 22 -52.21 -27.07 18.94
N PHE A 23 -52.36 -26.18 17.95
CA PHE A 23 -51.82 -26.39 16.60
C PHE A 23 -50.39 -25.88 16.46
N ASP A 24 -50.04 -24.76 17.11
CA ASP A 24 -48.67 -24.24 17.07
C ASP A 24 -47.73 -25.07 17.97
N ASP A 25 -48.16 -25.48 19.17
CA ASP A 25 -47.32 -26.28 20.08
C ASP A 25 -47.10 -27.71 19.55
N ASP A 26 -48.13 -28.41 19.02
CA ASP A 26 -47.97 -29.77 18.47
C ASP A 26 -47.23 -29.79 17.11
N PHE A 27 -47.24 -28.68 16.36
CA PHE A 27 -46.53 -28.58 15.08
C PHE A 27 -45.05 -28.21 15.29
N ASP A 28 -44.75 -27.28 16.18
CA ASP A 28 -43.36 -26.89 16.48
C ASP A 28 -42.63 -28.01 17.24
N ASP A 29 -43.23 -28.62 18.28
CA ASP A 29 -42.60 -29.73 19.01
C ASP A 29 -42.46 -30.98 18.12
N GLY A 30 -43.44 -31.27 17.25
CA GLY A 30 -43.40 -32.45 16.38
C GLY A 30 -42.48 -32.30 15.16
N PHE A 31 -42.23 -31.07 14.70
CA PHE A 31 -41.36 -30.80 13.55
C PHE A 31 -39.92 -30.59 13.99
N ASP A 32 -39.65 -29.90 15.09
CA ASP A 32 -38.29 -29.68 15.59
C ASP A 32 -37.72 -30.97 16.21
N ASP A 33 -38.46 -31.67 17.08
CA ASP A 33 -37.95 -32.91 17.70
C ASP A 33 -37.77 -34.04 16.66
N GLY A 34 -38.67 -34.15 15.69
CA GLY A 34 -38.59 -35.19 14.66
C GLY A 34 -37.60 -34.91 13.54
N PHE A 35 -37.27 -33.65 13.28
CA PHE A 35 -36.29 -33.28 12.24
C PHE A 35 -34.88 -33.23 12.80
N ASP A 36 -34.69 -32.77 14.04
CA ASP A 36 -33.37 -32.71 14.67
C ASP A 36 -32.89 -34.10 15.12
N ASP A 37 -33.77 -34.97 15.66
CA ASP A 37 -33.38 -36.31 16.11
C ASP A 37 -33.11 -37.27 14.92
N ASP A 38 -33.96 -37.31 13.89
CA ASP A 38 -33.79 -38.24 12.76
C ASP A 38 -32.80 -37.73 11.68
N PHE A 39 -32.57 -36.42 11.57
CA PHE A 39 -31.62 -35.86 10.59
C PHE A 39 -30.27 -35.53 11.20
N GLY A 40 -30.20 -35.19 12.50
CA GLY A 40 -28.95 -34.93 13.20
C GLY A 40 -28.20 -36.23 13.48
N ASP A 41 -28.85 -37.18 14.16
CA ASP A 41 -28.16 -38.38 14.64
C ASP A 41 -27.78 -39.33 13.47
N ASP A 42 -28.67 -39.58 12.51
CA ASP A 42 -28.36 -40.47 11.36
C ASP A 42 -27.35 -39.86 10.36
N PHE A 43 -27.27 -38.53 10.28
CA PHE A 43 -26.32 -37.85 9.39
C PHE A 43 -24.96 -37.68 10.04
N ASP A 44 -24.89 -37.28 11.31
CA ASP A 44 -23.63 -37.09 12.02
C ASP A 44 -22.97 -38.44 12.33
N ASP A 45 -23.72 -39.45 12.83
CA ASP A 45 -23.14 -40.79 13.09
C ASP A 45 -22.74 -41.48 11.76
N GLY A 46 -23.51 -41.30 10.69
CA GLY A 46 -23.23 -41.92 9.39
C GLY A 46 -22.10 -41.25 8.61
N PHE A 47 -21.91 -39.94 8.82
CA PHE A 47 -20.87 -39.15 8.17
C PHE A 47 -19.56 -39.25 8.94
N ASP A 48 -19.56 -39.09 10.27
CA ASP A 48 -18.36 -39.15 11.09
C ASP A 48 -17.79 -40.57 11.13
N ASP A 49 -18.59 -41.61 11.43
CA ASP A 49 -18.08 -42.99 11.45
C ASP A 49 -17.66 -43.48 10.05
N GLY A 50 -18.32 -43.00 8.99
CA GLY A 50 -18.03 -43.42 7.62
C GLY A 50 -16.86 -42.68 6.97
N PHE A 51 -16.61 -41.45 7.38
CA PHE A 51 -15.55 -40.59 6.89
C PHE A 51 -14.28 -40.81 7.70
N ASP A 52 -14.34 -40.80 9.02
CA ASP A 52 -13.15 -40.94 9.87
C ASP A 52 -12.54 -42.35 9.75
N ASP A 53 -13.33 -43.43 9.82
CA ASP A 53 -12.79 -44.80 9.68
C ASP A 53 -12.16 -45.06 8.29
N ARG A 54 -12.65 -44.41 7.22
CA ARG A 54 -12.10 -44.62 5.87
C ARG A 54 -11.00 -43.65 5.50
N PHE A 55 -11.01 -42.47 6.11
CA PHE A 55 -9.99 -41.46 5.90
C PHE A 55 -8.78 -41.76 6.75
N ASP A 56 -8.93 -42.10 8.03
CA ASP A 56 -7.79 -42.41 8.91
C ASP A 56 -7.15 -43.76 8.52
N ASP A 57 -7.91 -44.86 8.39
CA ASP A 57 -7.33 -46.16 8.00
C ASP A 57 -6.73 -46.13 6.56
N GLY A 58 -7.31 -45.32 5.67
CA GLY A 58 -6.86 -45.23 4.27
C GLY A 58 -5.69 -44.26 4.06
N PHE A 59 -5.58 -43.25 4.90
CA PHE A 59 -4.55 -42.21 4.80
C PHE A 59 -3.33 -42.56 5.66
N ASP A 60 -3.50 -43.07 6.88
CA ASP A 60 -2.36 -43.44 7.73
C ASP A 60 -1.65 -44.71 7.20
N ASP A 61 -2.38 -45.77 6.84
CA ASP A 61 -1.76 -46.99 6.30
C ASP A 61 -1.08 -46.74 4.93
N GLY A 62 -1.61 -45.82 4.12
CA GLY A 62 -1.05 -45.47 2.82
C GLY A 62 0.09 -44.46 2.88
N PHE A 63 0.13 -43.62 3.91
CA PHE A 63 1.14 -42.57 4.06
C PHE A 63 2.35 -43.07 4.86
N ASP A 64 2.16 -43.92 5.87
CA ASP A 64 3.28 -44.45 6.66
C ASP A 64 4.03 -45.57 5.92
N ASP A 65 3.34 -46.46 5.19
CA ASP A 65 4.00 -47.57 4.47
C ASP A 65 4.78 -47.09 3.22
N ASP A 66 4.23 -46.16 2.43
CA ASP A 66 4.90 -45.70 1.19
C ASP A 66 5.92 -44.58 1.44
N PHE A 67 5.77 -43.78 2.51
CA PHE A 67 6.67 -42.65 2.80
C PHE A 67 7.75 -42.97 3.82
N GLY A 68 7.53 -43.95 4.72
CA GLY A 68 8.53 -44.44 5.66
C GLY A 68 9.64 -45.24 4.99
N ASP A 69 9.28 -46.18 4.11
CA ASP A 69 10.23 -47.04 3.40
C ASP A 69 11.13 -46.24 2.43
N ASP A 70 10.59 -45.18 1.78
CA ASP A 70 11.35 -44.30 0.88
C ASP A 70 12.32 -43.36 1.64
N PHE A 71 12.12 -43.12 2.95
CA PHE A 71 12.96 -42.26 3.76
C PHE A 71 14.13 -43.02 4.41
N ASP A 72 13.91 -44.28 4.80
CA ASP A 72 14.97 -45.13 5.35
C ASP A 72 16.00 -45.52 4.26
N ASP A 73 15.55 -45.75 3.01
CA ASP A 73 16.45 -45.97 1.85
C ASP A 73 17.29 -44.72 1.48
N PHE A 74 16.81 -43.52 1.84
CA PHE A 74 17.52 -42.26 1.62
C PHE A 74 18.65 -42.03 2.66
N ASP A 75 18.42 -42.39 3.92
CA ASP A 75 19.42 -42.21 4.99
C ASP A 75 20.58 -43.21 4.87
N ASP A 76 20.31 -44.47 4.51
CA ASP A 76 21.35 -45.49 4.26
C ASP A 76 22.25 -45.12 3.07
N GLY A 77 21.69 -44.49 2.03
CA GLY A 77 22.44 -44.00 0.87
C GLY A 77 23.26 -42.74 1.15
N PHE A 78 22.84 -41.91 2.11
CA PHE A 78 23.53 -40.67 2.46
C PHE A 78 24.79 -40.93 3.31
N GLU A 79 24.75 -41.92 4.21
CA GLU A 79 25.88 -42.26 5.09
C GLU A 79 27.04 -42.94 4.34
N GLU A 80 26.76 -43.82 3.36
CA GLU A 80 27.81 -44.51 2.59
C GLU A 80 28.61 -43.54 1.66
N THR A 81 27.97 -42.43 1.27
CA THR A 81 28.56 -41.43 0.36
C THR A 81 29.47 -40.43 1.09
N PHE A 82 29.30 -40.25 2.40
CA PHE A 82 30.05 -39.27 3.20
C PHE A 82 31.39 -39.80 3.75
N GLU A 83 31.56 -41.12 3.90
CA GLU A 83 32.83 -41.71 4.35
C GLU A 83 33.93 -41.76 3.28
N GLN A 84 33.59 -41.61 1.98
CA GLN A 84 34.56 -41.75 0.88
C GLN A 84 35.24 -40.45 0.43
N ARG A 85 34.96 -39.28 1.04
CA ARG A 85 35.57 -38.00 0.65
C ARG A 85 36.28 -37.28 1.80
N ARG A 86 37.49 -37.73 2.13
CA ARG A 86 38.48 -36.89 2.84
C ARG A 86 39.53 -36.34 1.89
N PRO A 87 39.69 -35.01 1.75
CA PRO A 87 40.96 -34.40 1.42
C PRO A 87 41.68 -33.85 2.66
N MET A 88 42.99 -33.72 2.47
CA MET A 88 44.06 -33.62 3.45
C MET A 88 44.13 -32.31 4.28
N LYS A 89 44.77 -32.43 5.45
CA LYS A 89 45.30 -31.36 6.32
C LYS A 89 46.05 -30.25 5.56
N ALA A 90 45.80 -29.00 5.94
CA ALA A 90 46.70 -27.85 5.75
C ALA A 90 46.82 -27.02 7.05
N PRO A 91 47.93 -26.28 7.26
CA PRO A 91 48.51 -26.06 8.59
C PRO A 91 48.08 -24.75 9.28
N ARG A 92 48.22 -24.77 10.61
CA ARG A 92 48.18 -23.64 11.56
C ARG A 92 49.18 -22.55 11.17
N ALA A 93 48.78 -21.28 11.24
CA ALA A 93 49.68 -20.13 11.29
C ALA A 93 49.18 -19.12 12.34
N ASP A 94 49.99 -18.95 13.38
CA ASP A 94 49.91 -17.94 14.42
C ASP A 94 50.43 -16.60 13.88
N ILE A 95 49.68 -15.49 13.97
CA ILE A 95 50.21 -14.12 14.08
C ILE A 95 49.16 -13.24 14.80
N TRP A 96 49.37 -12.99 16.09
CA TRP A 96 48.99 -11.74 16.75
C TRP A 96 50.27 -11.24 17.42
N ASP A 97 50.70 -10.01 17.09
CA ASP A 97 51.73 -9.33 17.87
C ASP A 97 51.36 -7.85 18.03
N THR A 98 51.30 -7.45 19.30
CA THR A 98 51.29 -6.10 19.90
C THR A 98 49.95 -5.36 20.09
N GLU A 99 49.54 -5.26 21.35
CA GLU A 99 48.44 -4.42 21.91
C GLU A 99 48.70 -2.90 21.79
N GLU A 100 49.66 -2.45 20.98
CA GLU A 100 50.08 -1.04 20.89
C GLU A 100 49.47 -0.30 19.67
N GLU A 101 48.83 -1.02 18.75
CA GLU A 101 48.21 -0.43 17.54
C GLU A 101 46.70 -0.14 17.70
N GLU A 102 45.99 -0.83 18.61
CA GLU A 102 44.56 -0.57 18.89
C GLU A 102 44.33 0.70 19.72
N GLN A 103 45.31 1.09 20.55
CA GLN A 103 45.20 2.23 21.45
C GLN A 103 45.45 3.57 20.74
N ASN A 104 46.30 3.58 19.71
CA ASN A 104 46.61 4.78 18.91
C ASN A 104 45.45 5.19 17.98
N LEU A 105 44.61 4.25 17.54
CA LEU A 105 43.41 4.54 16.74
C LEU A 105 42.28 5.16 17.58
N TRP A 106 42.15 4.73 18.84
CA TRP A 106 41.14 5.26 19.77
C TRP A 106 41.48 6.67 20.30
N ASP A 107 42.76 7.02 20.40
CA ASP A 107 43.19 8.34 20.87
C ASP A 107 43.13 9.43 19.77
N ASP A 108 43.30 9.07 18.49
CA ASP A 108 43.16 9.99 17.36
C ASP A 108 41.67 10.35 17.07
N GLU A 109 40.73 9.43 17.27
CA GLU A 109 39.28 9.72 17.21
C GLU A 109 38.80 10.63 18.36
N LYS A 110 39.39 10.48 19.55
CA LYS A 110 39.08 11.39 20.68
C LYS A 110 39.65 12.79 20.48
N LYS A 111 40.80 12.93 19.83
CA LYS A 111 41.38 14.24 19.47
C LYS A 111 40.51 15.00 18.47
N THR A 112 40.01 14.31 17.43
CA THR A 112 39.16 14.92 16.40
C THR A 112 37.75 15.27 16.90
N GLN A 113 37.20 14.51 17.87
CA GLN A 113 35.95 14.88 18.55
C GLN A 113 36.13 16.11 19.47
N THR A 114 37.22 16.18 20.23
CA THR A 114 37.46 17.29 21.17
C THR A 114 37.72 18.61 20.44
N GLU A 115 38.37 18.58 19.27
CA GLU A 115 38.59 19.77 18.42
C GLU A 115 37.29 20.27 17.75
N ARG A 116 36.36 19.37 17.42
CA ARG A 116 35.02 19.73 16.90
C ARG A 116 34.14 20.41 17.95
N TRP A 117 34.29 20.04 19.22
CA TRP A 117 33.54 20.64 20.33
C TRP A 117 34.15 21.98 20.75
N ALA A 118 35.48 22.14 20.67
CA ALA A 118 36.16 23.42 20.94
C ALA A 118 35.84 24.51 19.90
N PHE A 119 35.47 24.15 18.66
CA PHE A 119 35.00 25.09 17.63
C PHE A 119 33.65 25.74 18.00
N MET A 120 32.81 25.06 18.79
CA MET A 120 31.50 25.55 19.21
C MET A 120 31.53 26.52 20.41
N GLU A 121 32.63 26.59 21.16
CA GLU A 121 32.76 27.47 22.35
C GLU A 121 33.43 28.83 22.08
N SER A 122 33.80 29.14 20.84
CA SER A 122 34.34 30.46 20.51
C SER A 122 33.25 31.53 20.69
N LYS A 123 33.49 32.50 21.60
CA LYS A 123 32.64 33.70 21.81
C LYS A 123 32.38 34.48 20.52
N THR A 124 33.13 34.22 19.44
CA THR A 124 32.96 34.81 18.12
C THR A 124 31.89 34.07 17.32
N THR A 125 31.78 32.75 17.45
CA THR A 125 30.80 31.89 16.76
C THR A 125 29.40 32.09 17.32
N THR A 126 29.27 32.21 18.65
CA THR A 126 27.99 32.56 19.30
C THR A 126 27.52 33.96 18.90
N LYS A 127 28.42 34.93 18.72
CA LYS A 127 28.08 36.28 18.24
C LYS A 127 27.63 36.29 16.79
N ILE A 128 28.21 35.44 15.94
CA ILE A 128 27.79 35.28 14.54
C ILE A 128 26.41 34.63 14.46
N LEU A 129 26.14 33.60 15.26
CA LEU A 129 24.82 32.96 15.33
C LEU A 129 23.74 33.89 15.89
N ILE A 130 24.05 34.68 16.92
CA ILE A 130 23.13 35.71 17.44
C ILE A 130 22.91 36.82 16.41
N ALA A 131 23.94 37.22 15.65
CA ALA A 131 23.80 38.20 14.57
C ALA A 131 22.96 37.65 13.41
N LEU A 132 23.13 36.37 13.04
CA LEU A 132 22.31 35.71 12.02
C LEU A 132 20.87 35.56 12.49
N ALA A 133 20.63 35.21 13.75
CA ALA A 133 19.30 35.18 14.35
C ALA A 133 18.65 36.57 14.40
N ALA A 134 19.42 37.61 14.73
CA ALA A 134 18.94 38.99 14.73
C ALA A 134 18.61 39.49 13.31
N VAL A 135 19.40 39.10 12.31
CA VAL A 135 19.10 39.36 10.89
C VAL A 135 17.86 38.60 10.46
N PHE A 136 17.69 37.35 10.89
CA PHE A 136 16.48 36.56 10.61
C PHE A 136 15.23 37.17 11.26
N CYS A 137 15.34 37.68 12.49
CA CYS A 137 14.27 38.41 13.18
C CYS A 137 13.97 39.77 12.52
N LEU A 138 14.97 40.46 11.98
CA LEU A 138 14.78 41.72 11.23
C LEU A 138 14.13 41.47 9.86
N ILE A 139 14.44 40.34 9.22
CA ILE A 139 13.79 39.91 7.97
C ILE A 139 12.34 39.48 8.27
N ALA A 140 12.09 38.77 9.37
CA ALA A 140 10.75 38.42 9.82
C ALA A 140 9.91 39.66 10.20
N ALA A 141 10.53 40.69 10.77
CA ALA A 141 9.88 41.97 11.08
C ALA A 141 9.52 42.78 9.81
N TYR A 142 10.14 42.51 8.67
CA TYR A 142 9.81 43.10 7.37
C TYR A 142 8.76 42.30 6.57
N MET A 143 8.36 41.11 7.05
CA MET A 143 7.30 40.28 6.48
C MET A 143 5.93 40.42 7.16
N VAL A 144 5.78 41.40 8.06
CA VAL A 144 4.48 41.80 8.60
C VAL A 144 3.97 43.01 7.80
N PRO A 145 2.75 42.98 7.23
CA PRO A 145 2.21 44.14 6.53
C PRO A 145 2.08 45.32 7.50
N ALA A 146 2.66 46.45 7.12
CA ALA A 146 2.56 47.70 7.86
C ALA A 146 1.09 48.10 8.03
N GLY A 147 0.65 48.18 9.29
CA GLY A 147 -0.58 48.81 9.74
C GLY A 147 -0.29 49.56 11.05
N ASP A 148 0.27 50.75 10.88
CA ASP A 148 0.38 51.90 11.79
C ASP A 148 0.94 51.78 13.22
N VAL A 149 1.89 52.70 13.45
CA VAL A 149 2.59 53.04 14.68
C VAL A 149 1.69 53.82 15.64
N ILE A 150 1.52 53.36 16.89
CA ILE A 150 1.36 54.25 18.06
C ILE A 150 2.17 53.66 19.23
N ALA A 151 2.82 54.58 19.95
CA ALA A 151 3.80 54.36 21.01
C ALA A 151 3.26 53.67 22.28
N ALA A 152 4.24 53.23 23.07
CA ALA A 152 4.18 52.51 24.34
C ALA A 152 3.18 53.05 25.37
N ASP A 153 2.54 52.15 26.12
CA ASP A 153 2.86 51.90 27.53
C ASP A 153 1.95 50.79 28.12
N ASP A 154 2.50 50.06 29.09
CA ASP A 154 1.89 49.16 30.06
C ASP A 154 1.40 47.75 29.68
N PHE A 155 2.30 46.80 30.01
CA PHE A 155 2.05 45.51 30.67
C PHE A 155 0.68 45.35 31.33
N GLY A 156 -0.01 44.26 30.94
CA GLY A 156 -1.00 43.63 31.81
C GLY A 156 -2.09 42.92 31.03
N LEU A 157 -2.26 41.62 31.33
CA LEU A 157 -3.39 40.77 30.95
C LEU A 157 -3.25 39.98 29.63
N MET A 158 -2.24 39.12 29.55
CA MET A 158 -2.33 37.87 28.77
C MET A 158 -2.51 36.68 29.72
N GLN A 159 -3.77 36.40 30.10
CA GLN A 159 -4.20 35.02 30.41
C GLN A 159 -5.74 34.94 30.46
N LYS A 160 -6.39 34.85 29.31
CA LYS A 160 -7.59 34.02 29.04
C LYS A 160 -8.16 34.35 27.66
N SER A 161 -8.76 33.31 27.07
CA SER A 161 -9.55 33.27 25.84
C SER A 161 -8.81 33.47 24.52
N ALA A 162 -8.43 32.35 23.88
CA ALA A 162 -8.88 32.03 22.52
C ALA A 162 -8.41 30.61 22.15
N SER A 163 -9.17 29.61 22.61
CA SER A 163 -9.44 28.45 21.78
C SER A 163 -10.27 28.93 20.59
N PHE A 164 -9.71 28.94 19.40
CA PHE A 164 -10.48 29.07 18.17
C PHE A 164 -9.93 28.08 17.16
N ASP A 165 -10.70 27.01 16.97
CA ASP A 165 -10.55 26.03 15.92
C ASP A 165 -10.55 26.72 14.55
N ILE A 166 -9.56 26.40 13.71
CA ILE A 166 -9.64 26.68 12.28
C ILE A 166 -9.91 25.34 11.60
N GLU A 167 -11.18 24.94 11.63
CA GLU A 167 -11.74 24.05 10.63
C GLU A 167 -12.31 24.89 9.48
N SER A 168 -11.92 24.52 8.27
CA SER A 168 -12.60 24.79 6.99
C SER A 168 -12.60 26.24 6.43
N GLY A 169 -11.99 26.41 5.26
CA GLY A 169 -12.64 27.16 4.17
C GLY A 169 -12.14 28.55 3.78
N VAL A 170 -10.90 28.98 4.09
CA VAL A 170 -10.43 30.33 3.69
C VAL A 170 -9.07 30.40 2.97
N GLU A 171 -8.37 29.29 2.73
CA GLU A 171 -7.01 29.37 2.12
C GLU A 171 -6.95 29.57 0.59
N LEU A 172 -8.06 29.53 -0.15
CA LEU A 172 -7.98 29.59 -1.63
C LEU A 172 -8.02 30.99 -2.26
N ILE A 173 -8.35 32.05 -1.51
CA ILE A 173 -8.55 33.39 -2.10
C ILE A 173 -7.36 34.33 -1.84
N GLY A 174 -6.54 34.09 -0.81
CA GLY A 174 -5.45 34.98 -0.41
C GLY A 174 -4.09 34.73 -1.09
N THR A 175 -3.80 33.49 -1.47
CA THR A 175 -2.48 33.08 -2.02
C THR A 175 -2.28 33.49 -3.47
N ASN A 176 -3.35 33.55 -4.27
CA ASN A 176 -3.25 33.90 -5.69
C ASN A 176 -2.86 35.36 -5.95
N ILE A 177 -3.32 36.30 -5.11
CA ILE A 177 -3.00 37.73 -5.28
C ILE A 177 -1.51 38.02 -5.00
N VAL A 178 -0.91 37.31 -4.04
CA VAL A 178 0.50 37.51 -3.67
C VAL A 178 1.44 36.87 -4.71
N ASN A 179 1.08 35.70 -5.25
CA ASN A 179 1.87 35.02 -6.28
C ASN A 179 1.89 35.81 -7.60
N ASP A 180 0.75 36.38 -8.02
CA ASP A 180 0.66 37.23 -9.21
C ASP A 180 1.49 38.53 -9.09
N VAL A 181 1.65 39.06 -7.88
CA VAL A 181 2.43 40.28 -7.63
C VAL A 181 3.93 40.00 -7.46
N MET A 182 4.31 38.82 -6.96
CA MET A 182 5.71 38.46 -6.65
C MET A 182 6.38 37.56 -7.69
N GLY A 183 5.65 37.09 -8.72
CA GLY A 183 6.19 36.20 -9.76
C GLY A 183 6.65 34.85 -9.21
N LEU A 184 6.10 34.43 -8.07
CA LEU A 184 6.36 33.10 -7.51
C LEU A 184 5.55 32.07 -8.31
N PRO A 185 6.10 30.88 -8.56
CA PRO A 185 5.36 29.84 -9.28
C PRO A 185 4.08 29.49 -8.50
N THR A 186 2.93 29.59 -9.16
CA THR A 186 1.65 29.15 -8.60
C THR A 186 1.72 27.65 -8.29
N VAL A 187 1.66 27.30 -7.01
CA VAL A 187 1.57 25.90 -6.58
C VAL A 187 0.10 25.52 -6.50
N TYR A 188 -0.32 24.63 -7.39
CA TYR A 188 -1.68 24.10 -7.37
C TYR A 188 -1.77 22.92 -6.42
N VAL A 189 -2.61 23.06 -5.39
CA VAL A 189 -2.82 22.04 -4.36
C VAL A 189 -4.21 21.45 -4.54
N LEU A 190 -4.29 20.12 -4.65
CA LEU A 190 -5.56 19.42 -4.73
C LEU A 190 -6.06 19.06 -3.32
N PRO A 191 -7.35 19.24 -3.01
CA PRO A 191 -7.89 18.79 -1.73
C PRO A 191 -7.80 17.26 -1.64
N MET A 192 -7.33 16.72 -0.52
CA MET A 192 -7.29 15.27 -0.27
C MET A 192 -8.69 14.77 0.12
N ASN A 193 -9.50 14.42 -0.89
CA ASN A 193 -10.86 13.89 -0.75
C ASN A 193 -11.23 13.03 -1.97
N GLU A 194 -12.45 12.49 -1.99
CA GLU A 194 -12.95 11.63 -3.08
C GLU A 194 -13.44 12.41 -4.31
N ALA A 195 -13.36 13.74 -4.32
CA ALA A 195 -13.75 14.53 -5.48
C ALA A 195 -12.81 14.27 -6.67
N PRO A 196 -13.34 14.26 -7.91
CA PRO A 196 -12.51 14.19 -9.10
C PRO A 196 -11.50 15.34 -9.14
N ALA A 197 -10.29 15.05 -9.64
CA ALA A 197 -9.32 16.08 -9.95
C ALA A 197 -9.76 16.89 -11.18
N PRO A 198 -9.12 18.03 -11.50
CA PRO A 198 -9.35 18.71 -12.77
C PRO A 198 -9.14 17.79 -13.96
N LYS A 199 -9.96 17.95 -15.01
CA LYS A 199 -9.83 17.15 -16.22
C LYS A 199 -8.53 17.45 -16.96
N PRO A 200 -7.72 16.42 -17.32
CA PRO A 200 -6.54 16.59 -18.16
C PRO A 200 -6.89 17.23 -19.50
N ASN A 201 -6.09 18.21 -19.94
CA ASN A 201 -6.26 18.81 -21.26
C ASN A 201 -5.81 17.82 -22.35
N GLU A 202 -6.70 17.55 -23.31
CA GLU A 202 -6.44 16.63 -24.42
C GLU A 202 -5.25 17.04 -25.30
N ASP A 203 -4.99 18.35 -25.43
CA ASP A 203 -3.89 18.89 -26.23
C ASP A 203 -2.50 18.65 -25.61
N ASN A 204 -2.46 18.30 -24.31
CA ASN A 204 -1.23 17.99 -23.59
C ASN A 204 -0.79 16.52 -23.76
N TYR A 205 -1.60 15.69 -24.42
CA TYR A 205 -1.20 14.34 -24.79
C TYR A 205 -0.39 14.35 -26.09
N SER A 206 0.74 13.66 -26.09
CA SER A 206 1.60 13.55 -27.26
C SER A 206 2.26 12.17 -27.36
N THR A 207 2.92 11.89 -28.49
CA THR A 207 3.71 10.67 -28.65
C THR A 207 5.00 10.98 -29.37
N TYR A 208 6.08 10.29 -28.99
CA TYR A 208 7.35 10.33 -29.70
C TYR A 208 7.99 8.94 -29.77
N LYS A 209 9.11 8.82 -30.49
CA LYS A 209 9.96 7.63 -30.45
C LYS A 209 11.32 8.00 -29.92
N ASP A 210 11.87 7.18 -29.04
CA ASP A 210 13.23 7.36 -28.55
C ASP A 210 14.28 6.98 -29.61
N GLU A 211 15.55 7.07 -29.25
CA GLU A 211 16.68 6.72 -30.12
C GLU A 211 16.69 5.24 -30.57
N ASN A 212 16.05 4.36 -29.80
CA ASN A 212 15.91 2.94 -30.08
C ASN A 212 14.62 2.61 -30.86
N GLY A 213 13.82 3.62 -31.18
CA GLY A 213 12.56 3.49 -31.89
C GLY A 213 11.39 3.00 -31.04
N VAL A 214 11.55 2.92 -29.70
CA VAL A 214 10.49 2.61 -28.75
C VAL A 214 9.49 3.76 -28.74
N LYS A 215 8.20 3.45 -28.79
CA LYS A 215 7.14 4.45 -28.76
C LYS A 215 6.85 4.88 -27.32
N HIS A 216 6.84 6.19 -27.11
CA HIS A 216 6.44 6.85 -25.88
C HIS A 216 5.09 7.55 -26.07
N SER A 217 4.24 7.47 -25.05
CA SER A 217 2.99 8.21 -24.93
C SER A 217 3.07 9.10 -23.70
N VAL A 218 2.96 10.42 -23.90
CA VAL A 218 3.27 11.42 -22.89
C VAL A 218 2.05 12.26 -22.57
N TYR A 219 1.90 12.64 -21.30
CA TYR A 219 1.09 13.78 -20.88
C TYR A 219 1.99 14.75 -20.12
N GLU A 220 1.95 16.04 -20.44
CA GLU A 220 2.76 17.04 -19.74
C GLU A 220 2.03 18.37 -19.61
N ASP A 221 1.95 18.87 -18.37
CA ASP A 221 1.57 20.24 -18.07
C ASP A 221 2.50 20.84 -17.00
N ALA A 222 2.21 22.03 -16.50
CA ALA A 222 3.07 22.71 -15.53
C ALA A 222 3.15 22.02 -14.15
N THR A 223 2.26 21.06 -13.87
CA THR A 223 2.13 20.38 -12.57
C THR A 223 2.48 18.90 -12.62
N ILE A 224 2.43 18.26 -13.80
CA ILE A 224 2.70 16.83 -13.94
C ILE A 224 3.30 16.51 -15.31
N LYS A 225 4.28 15.59 -15.30
CA LYS A 225 4.79 14.90 -16.49
C LYS A 225 4.62 13.41 -16.31
N VAL A 226 4.00 12.74 -17.28
CA VAL A 226 3.88 11.29 -17.37
C VAL A 226 4.45 10.84 -18.71
N ASP A 227 5.38 9.90 -18.68
CA ASP A 227 5.95 9.27 -19.88
C ASP A 227 5.75 7.75 -19.82
N CYS A 228 4.87 7.24 -20.69
CA CYS A 228 4.51 5.83 -20.77
C CYS A 228 5.19 5.14 -21.96
N TYR A 229 5.86 4.02 -21.72
CA TYR A 229 6.51 3.20 -22.75
C TYR A 229 6.50 1.72 -22.38
N LYS A 230 6.88 0.87 -23.35
CA LYS A 230 7.01 -0.58 -23.12
C LYS A 230 8.46 -0.99 -23.32
N ASP A 231 8.99 -1.67 -22.31
CA ASP A 231 10.27 -2.36 -22.41
C ASP A 231 10.05 -3.85 -22.73
N LYS A 232 10.92 -4.42 -23.54
CA LYS A 232 10.85 -5.83 -23.97
C LYS A 232 12.19 -6.49 -23.72
N ILE A 233 12.24 -7.31 -22.69
CA ILE A 233 13.47 -7.94 -22.22
C ILE A 233 13.47 -9.46 -22.38
N LYS A 234 14.64 -10.05 -22.18
CA LYS A 234 14.81 -11.49 -21.97
C LYS A 234 15.08 -11.76 -20.49
N ASP A 235 14.13 -12.42 -19.85
CA ASP A 235 14.22 -12.82 -18.45
C ASP A 235 14.24 -14.35 -18.39
N GLU A 236 15.37 -14.93 -17.94
CA GLU A 236 15.64 -16.38 -17.96
C GLU A 236 15.30 -17.04 -19.31
N GLY A 237 15.73 -16.42 -20.42
CA GLY A 237 15.50 -16.90 -21.78
C GLY A 237 14.10 -16.63 -22.35
N THR A 238 13.17 -16.15 -21.52
CA THR A 238 11.78 -15.93 -21.91
C THR A 238 11.53 -14.46 -22.23
N THR A 239 10.64 -14.18 -23.18
CA THR A 239 10.23 -12.79 -23.48
C THR A 239 9.31 -12.26 -22.37
N VAL A 240 9.64 -11.07 -21.87
CA VAL A 240 8.80 -10.31 -20.95
C VAL A 240 8.60 -8.90 -21.48
N ILE A 241 7.34 -8.46 -21.54
CA ILE A 241 6.96 -7.08 -21.87
C ILE A 241 6.56 -6.38 -20.59
N ILE A 242 7.15 -5.22 -20.34
CA ILE A 242 6.96 -4.41 -19.16
C ILE A 242 6.41 -3.07 -19.60
N SER A 243 5.18 -2.76 -19.21
CA SER A 243 4.58 -1.46 -19.44
C SER A 243 4.91 -0.54 -18.28
N ILE A 244 5.48 0.62 -18.57
CA ILE A 244 6.09 1.53 -17.59
C ILE A 244 5.47 2.91 -17.79
N ALA A 245 5.14 3.57 -16.68
CA ALA A 245 4.87 5.00 -16.65
C ALA A 245 5.83 5.67 -15.68
N LYS A 246 6.67 6.59 -16.17
CA LYS A 246 7.50 7.46 -15.32
C LYS A 246 6.72 8.74 -15.04
N ILE A 247 6.64 9.13 -13.77
CA ILE A 247 5.81 10.26 -13.32
C ILE A 247 6.67 11.24 -12.54
N LYS A 248 6.50 12.53 -12.81
CA LYS A 248 7.00 13.63 -11.98
C LYS A 248 5.84 14.58 -11.68
N ILE A 249 5.61 14.89 -10.41
CA ILE A 249 4.56 15.83 -9.97
C ILE A 249 5.17 17.05 -9.29
N ALA A 250 4.45 18.16 -9.29
CA ALA A 250 4.84 19.40 -8.62
C ALA A 250 4.44 19.42 -7.14
N HIS A 251 3.38 18.71 -6.76
CA HIS A 251 2.88 18.68 -5.39
C HIS A 251 2.36 17.29 -5.00
N PRO A 252 2.59 16.80 -3.76
CA PRO A 252 2.21 15.45 -3.33
C PRO A 252 0.70 15.17 -3.40
N THR A 253 -0.16 16.19 -3.38
CA THR A 253 -1.61 16.03 -3.52
C THR A 253 -2.08 15.51 -4.87
N GLN A 254 -1.17 15.46 -5.85
CA GLN A 254 -1.41 14.87 -7.16
C GLN A 254 -1.29 13.35 -7.16
N LEU A 255 -0.67 12.73 -6.16
CA LEU A 255 -0.71 11.28 -5.92
C LEU A 255 -1.90 10.93 -5.02
N ARG A 256 -2.82 10.13 -5.54
CA ARG A 256 -4.17 9.93 -4.98
C ARG A 256 -4.62 8.48 -5.10
N SER A 257 -5.70 8.15 -4.42
CA SER A 257 -6.39 6.87 -4.58
C SER A 257 -7.89 7.07 -4.75
N ALA A 258 -8.52 6.16 -5.49
CA ALA A 258 -9.97 6.18 -5.71
C ALA A 258 -10.56 4.78 -5.55
N PHE A 259 -11.76 4.74 -4.97
CA PHE A 259 -12.56 3.53 -4.89
C PHE A 259 -13.48 3.39 -6.10
N ALA A 260 -13.81 2.15 -6.44
CA ALA A 260 -14.90 1.85 -7.36
C ALA A 260 -16.20 2.47 -6.84
N GLY A 261 -16.91 3.21 -7.71
CA GLY A 261 -18.13 3.93 -7.32
C GLY A 261 -17.90 5.16 -6.45
N GLY A 262 -16.64 5.61 -6.31
CA GLY A 262 -16.30 6.88 -5.67
C GLY A 262 -16.46 6.89 -4.14
N LYS A 263 -16.60 5.73 -3.49
CA LYS A 263 -16.68 5.59 -2.03
C LYS A 263 -16.22 4.21 -1.58
N TYR A 264 -15.81 4.09 -0.33
CA TYR A 264 -15.50 2.79 0.28
C TYR A 264 -16.69 1.82 0.22
N SER A 265 -16.44 0.60 -0.26
CA SER A 265 -17.47 -0.42 -0.39
C SER A 265 -16.89 -1.84 -0.34
N PRO A 266 -17.48 -2.75 0.46
CA PRO A 266 -17.03 -4.13 0.54
C PRO A 266 -17.39 -4.97 -0.71
N THR A 267 -18.18 -4.46 -1.64
CA THR A 267 -18.68 -5.25 -2.78
C THR A 267 -18.59 -4.54 -4.13
N THR A 268 -18.52 -3.22 -4.15
CA THR A 268 -18.50 -2.45 -5.40
C THR A 268 -17.19 -2.67 -6.16
N ARG A 269 -17.31 -2.98 -7.46
CA ARG A 269 -16.18 -3.20 -8.36
C ARG A 269 -16.50 -2.65 -9.74
N TYR A 270 -15.56 -1.94 -10.35
CA TYR A 270 -15.62 -1.43 -11.73
C TYR A 270 -14.29 -1.67 -12.44
N LYS A 271 -14.25 -1.56 -13.77
CA LYS A 271 -12.97 -1.64 -14.47
C LYS A 271 -12.06 -0.51 -14.02
N CYS A 272 -10.76 -0.76 -13.91
CA CYS A 272 -9.83 0.28 -13.49
C CYS A 272 -9.86 1.50 -14.44
N SER A 273 -10.07 1.29 -15.74
CA SER A 273 -10.33 2.36 -16.72
C SER A 273 -11.57 3.21 -16.40
N GLU A 274 -12.66 2.60 -15.94
CA GLU A 274 -13.89 3.30 -15.53
C GLU A 274 -13.66 4.13 -14.26
N ILE A 275 -12.93 3.57 -13.28
CA ILE A 275 -12.58 4.29 -12.04
C ILE A 275 -11.67 5.47 -12.38
N ALA A 276 -10.62 5.26 -13.18
CA ALA A 276 -9.68 6.29 -13.62
C ALA A 276 -10.40 7.44 -14.35
N THR A 277 -11.34 7.11 -15.24
CA THR A 277 -12.16 8.09 -15.95
C THR A 277 -13.01 8.91 -14.97
N SER A 278 -13.60 8.28 -13.96
CA SER A 278 -14.47 8.96 -13.00
C SER A 278 -13.76 9.99 -12.11
N VAL A 279 -12.44 9.88 -11.96
CA VAL A 279 -11.63 10.78 -11.12
C VAL A 279 -10.66 11.65 -11.91
N ASN A 280 -10.80 11.67 -13.24
CA ASN A 280 -9.96 12.46 -14.15
C ASN A 280 -8.46 12.14 -14.02
N ALA A 281 -8.13 10.85 -13.87
CA ALA A 281 -6.73 10.43 -13.78
C ALA A 281 -5.97 10.70 -15.09
N VAL A 282 -4.74 11.20 -14.98
CA VAL A 282 -3.78 11.24 -16.09
C VAL A 282 -3.23 9.83 -16.34
N VAL A 283 -2.82 9.18 -15.26
CA VAL A 283 -2.31 7.80 -15.24
C VAL A 283 -2.73 7.13 -13.94
N ALA A 284 -3.01 5.82 -13.99
CA ALA A 284 -3.40 5.04 -12.83
C ALA A 284 -2.89 3.60 -12.91
N ILE A 285 -2.79 2.92 -11.77
CA ILE A 285 -2.58 1.48 -11.68
C ILE A 285 -3.63 0.87 -10.74
N ASN A 286 -3.95 -0.41 -10.93
CA ASN A 286 -4.83 -1.12 -9.99
C ASN A 286 -4.27 -1.09 -8.57
N GLY A 287 -5.16 -1.09 -7.58
CA GLY A 287 -4.82 -1.10 -6.15
C GLY A 287 -4.62 -2.50 -5.55
N GLU A 288 -4.98 -2.64 -4.27
CA GLU A 288 -4.71 -3.82 -3.43
C GLU A 288 -5.88 -4.82 -3.33
N PHE A 289 -6.99 -4.54 -4.02
CA PHE A 289 -8.20 -5.37 -3.99
C PHE A 289 -8.76 -5.52 -2.56
N TYR A 290 -8.93 -4.38 -1.89
CA TYR A 290 -9.21 -4.31 -0.46
C TYR A 290 -10.54 -4.98 0.00
N ASN A 291 -11.42 -5.28 -0.94
CA ASN A 291 -12.74 -5.84 -0.66
C ASN A 291 -12.81 -7.36 -0.86
N TYR A 292 -11.65 -8.03 -0.87
CA TYR A 292 -11.56 -9.48 -0.95
C TYR A 292 -11.22 -10.12 0.40
N GLY A 293 -12.17 -10.88 0.95
CA GLY A 293 -12.02 -11.61 2.22
C GLY A 293 -12.02 -10.71 3.46
N ASN A 294 -12.07 -11.35 4.64
CA ASN A 294 -12.00 -10.65 5.92
C ASN A 294 -10.53 -10.43 6.35
N ARG A 295 -9.77 -9.73 5.50
CA ARG A 295 -8.34 -9.52 5.70
C ARG A 295 -8.09 -8.41 6.74
N LYS A 296 -7.26 -8.73 7.74
CA LYS A 296 -6.81 -7.81 8.79
C LYS A 296 -5.64 -6.96 8.30
N TYR A 297 -5.92 -5.79 7.75
CA TYR A 297 -4.88 -4.81 7.41
C TYR A 297 -5.38 -3.36 7.50
N THR A 298 -4.44 -2.40 7.44
CA THR A 298 -4.74 -0.97 7.44
C THR A 298 -5.18 -0.50 6.05
N LEU A 299 -6.36 0.13 5.97
CA LEU A 299 -6.83 0.84 4.78
C LEU A 299 -6.99 2.32 5.12
N LEU A 300 -6.03 3.12 4.66
CA LEU A 300 -6.00 4.56 4.77
C LEU A 300 -5.90 5.11 3.34
N ARG A 301 -6.84 5.96 2.92
CA ARG A 301 -6.89 6.59 1.59
C ARG A 301 -7.18 8.07 1.71
N ASN A 302 -6.42 8.89 0.98
CA ASN A 302 -6.57 10.35 0.96
C ASN A 302 -6.64 10.97 2.39
N GLY A 303 -5.93 10.40 3.35
CA GLY A 303 -5.92 10.86 4.76
C GLY A 303 -7.08 10.38 5.65
N THR A 304 -7.99 9.56 5.12
CA THR A 304 -9.10 8.94 5.86
C THR A 304 -8.81 7.47 6.14
N ILE A 305 -9.03 7.04 7.38
CA ILE A 305 -8.86 5.65 7.82
C ILE A 305 -10.20 4.92 7.67
N TYR A 306 -10.24 3.87 6.86
CA TYR A 306 -11.41 3.02 6.62
C TYR A 306 -11.30 1.66 7.32
N ARG A 307 -10.07 1.22 7.61
CA ARG A 307 -9.77 0.01 8.39
C ARG A 307 -8.46 0.22 9.14
N ASP A 308 -8.44 -0.08 10.43
CA ASP A 308 -7.26 -0.04 11.29
C ASP A 308 -7.00 -1.39 11.98
N ASP A 309 -7.56 -2.46 11.41
CA ASP A 309 -7.32 -3.84 11.84
C ASP A 309 -5.92 -4.24 11.39
N VAL A 310 -4.99 -4.43 12.32
CA VAL A 310 -3.60 -4.72 11.99
C VAL A 310 -3.37 -6.22 12.09
N GLY A 311 -3.19 -6.89 10.95
CA GLY A 311 -2.57 -8.21 10.92
C GLY A 311 -1.14 -8.11 11.45
N PHE A 312 -0.72 -9.07 12.28
CA PHE A 312 0.40 -8.83 13.18
C PHE A 312 1.80 -8.76 12.54
N TYR A 313 2.01 -9.02 11.24
CA TYR A 313 3.37 -9.23 10.71
C TYR A 313 3.67 -8.80 9.25
N TYR A 314 2.75 -8.17 8.53
CA TYR A 314 3.01 -7.80 7.12
C TYR A 314 3.52 -6.36 6.98
N GLU A 315 4.72 -6.21 6.40
CA GLU A 315 5.21 -4.94 5.89
C GLU A 315 4.23 -4.41 4.83
N SER A 316 3.88 -3.13 4.92
CA SER A 316 2.98 -2.43 4.00
C SER A 316 3.63 -1.17 3.49
N LEU A 317 3.17 -0.68 2.34
CA LEU A 317 3.59 0.61 1.83
C LEU A 317 2.68 1.70 2.38
N PHE A 318 3.26 2.67 3.07
CA PHE A 318 2.61 3.91 3.47
C PHE A 318 3.14 5.07 2.64
N ILE A 319 2.29 6.08 2.44
CA ILE A 319 2.66 7.30 1.71
C ILE A 319 2.33 8.50 2.58
N ASP A 320 3.34 9.31 2.88
CA ASP A 320 3.21 10.45 3.77
C ASP A 320 2.68 11.72 3.05
N SER A 321 2.54 12.81 3.81
CA SER A 321 2.06 14.10 3.32
C SER A 321 3.02 14.79 2.34
N ASN A 322 4.27 14.36 2.27
CA ASN A 322 5.25 14.80 1.28
C ASN A 322 5.25 13.92 0.02
N GLY A 323 4.44 12.85 0.01
CA GLY A 323 4.39 11.88 -1.08
C GLY A 323 5.53 10.85 -1.02
N ASP A 324 6.24 10.75 0.11
CA ASP A 324 7.32 9.79 0.27
C ASP A 324 6.79 8.40 0.61
N PHE A 325 7.38 7.38 -0.01
CA PHE A 325 7.06 5.97 0.20
C PHE A 325 7.81 5.44 1.42
N ILE A 326 7.09 4.76 2.30
CA ILE A 326 7.62 4.28 3.57
C ILE A 326 7.16 2.84 3.78
N ILE A 327 8.12 1.94 3.99
CA ILE A 327 7.83 0.55 4.37
C ILE A 327 7.78 0.46 5.89
N MET A 328 6.63 0.08 6.43
CA MET A 328 6.43 -0.13 7.87
C MET A 328 5.43 -1.25 8.09
N GLN A 329 5.40 -1.81 9.28
CA GLN A 329 4.33 -2.72 9.68
C GLN A 329 3.05 -1.95 10.02
N GLY A 330 1.89 -2.54 9.77
CA GLY A 330 0.61 -1.91 10.13
C GLY A 330 0.50 -1.57 11.62
N LYS A 331 1.07 -2.41 12.50
CA LYS A 331 1.13 -2.17 13.94
C LYS A 331 1.89 -0.89 14.30
N GLU A 332 3.08 -0.71 13.72
CA GLU A 332 3.90 0.49 13.90
C GLU A 332 3.16 1.76 13.42
N ALA A 333 2.51 1.70 12.25
CA ALA A 333 1.71 2.80 11.74
C ALA A 333 0.52 3.14 12.67
N LYS A 334 -0.11 2.13 13.29
CA LYS A 334 -1.19 2.35 14.25
C LYS A 334 -0.70 2.97 15.55
N GLU A 335 0.41 2.47 16.10
CA GLU A 335 1.00 2.95 17.36
C GLU A 335 1.50 4.40 17.25
N SER A 336 1.96 4.81 16.07
CA SER A 336 2.31 6.21 15.76
C SER A 336 1.11 7.11 15.46
N GLY A 337 -0.12 6.58 15.44
CA GLY A 337 -1.32 7.33 15.09
C GLY A 337 -1.37 7.75 13.61
N PHE A 338 -0.70 6.98 12.74
CA PHE A 338 -0.53 7.25 11.31
C PHE A 338 0.27 8.52 11.02
N TYR A 339 1.34 8.70 11.79
CA TYR A 339 2.37 9.71 11.55
C TYR A 339 3.72 9.02 11.41
N THR A 340 4.59 9.59 10.58
CA THR A 340 5.99 9.16 10.49
C THR A 340 6.76 9.63 11.73
N ASN A 341 7.96 9.10 11.96
CA ASN A 341 8.87 9.58 13.01
C ASN A 341 9.26 11.06 12.88
N GLY A 342 9.07 11.66 11.69
CA GLY A 342 9.23 13.09 11.45
C GLY A 342 7.94 13.90 11.56
N GLU A 343 6.91 13.35 12.22
CA GLU A 343 5.58 13.96 12.44
C GLU A 343 4.79 14.29 11.15
N LYS A 344 5.21 13.73 10.01
CA LYS A 344 4.43 13.84 8.76
C LYS A 344 3.23 12.90 8.82
N LYS A 345 2.05 13.40 8.43
CA LYS A 345 0.83 12.60 8.37
C LYS A 345 0.88 11.58 7.24
N ILE A 346 0.37 10.39 7.46
CA ILE A 346 0.20 9.37 6.41
C ILE A 346 -1.12 9.62 5.68
N TYR A 347 -1.09 9.63 4.34
CA TYR A 347 -2.24 9.83 3.47
C TYR A 347 -2.71 8.57 2.75
N HIS A 348 -1.84 7.57 2.55
CA HIS A 348 -2.23 6.31 1.94
C HIS A 348 -1.54 5.11 2.61
N SER A 349 -2.22 3.97 2.67
CA SER A 349 -1.64 2.67 3.06
C SER A 349 -2.01 1.58 2.06
N ILE A 350 -1.03 0.82 1.57
CA ILE A 350 -1.20 -0.27 0.60
C ILE A 350 -0.66 -1.54 1.26
N SER A 351 -1.56 -2.41 1.67
CA SER A 351 -1.30 -3.60 2.49
C SER A 351 -1.46 -4.89 1.67
N PHE A 352 -0.75 -4.96 0.54
CA PHE A 352 -0.76 -6.12 -0.36
C PHE A 352 0.57 -6.89 -0.36
N GLY A 353 1.57 -6.35 -1.05
CA GLY A 353 2.93 -6.85 -1.04
C GLY A 353 3.25 -7.86 -2.14
N PRO A 354 4.49 -8.37 -2.17
CA PRO A 354 5.57 -8.05 -1.22
C PRO A 354 6.20 -6.67 -1.44
N VAL A 355 7.07 -6.26 -0.51
CA VAL A 355 8.05 -5.21 -0.72
C VAL A 355 9.01 -5.65 -1.83
N LEU A 356 9.31 -4.78 -2.78
CA LEU A 356 10.23 -5.10 -3.88
C LEU A 356 11.58 -4.44 -3.69
N VAL A 357 11.59 -3.16 -3.28
CA VAL A 357 12.80 -2.39 -3.08
C VAL A 357 12.64 -1.56 -1.81
N ASP A 358 13.70 -1.50 -1.01
CA ASP A 358 13.76 -0.73 0.23
C ASP A 358 15.17 -0.16 0.40
N GLY A 359 15.28 1.15 0.58
CA GLY A 359 16.58 1.85 0.61
C GLY A 359 17.43 1.67 -0.65
N GLY A 360 16.80 1.51 -1.82
CA GLY A 360 17.48 1.26 -3.09
C GLY A 360 17.98 -0.18 -3.26
N VAL A 361 17.71 -1.07 -2.31
CA VAL A 361 18.12 -2.47 -2.33
C VAL A 361 16.94 -3.36 -2.71
N ALA A 362 17.09 -4.15 -3.77
CA ALA A 362 16.09 -5.15 -4.15
C ALA A 362 15.95 -6.23 -3.07
N ARG A 363 14.72 -6.48 -2.63
CA ARG A 363 14.40 -7.60 -1.73
C ARG A 363 14.50 -8.92 -2.49
N HIS A 364 14.87 -9.97 -1.76
CA HIS A 364 14.92 -11.33 -2.24
C HIS A 364 14.13 -12.22 -1.29
N TYR A 365 13.21 -13.01 -1.85
CA TYR A 365 12.38 -13.96 -1.11
C TYR A 365 12.78 -15.38 -1.49
N GLU A 366 12.97 -16.26 -0.50
CA GLU A 366 13.30 -17.67 -0.72
C GLU A 366 12.04 -18.53 -0.93
N VAL A 367 12.21 -19.72 -1.49
CA VAL A 367 11.12 -20.68 -1.65
C VAL A 367 10.81 -21.27 -0.27
N GLY A 368 9.61 -21.02 0.26
CA GLY A 368 9.18 -21.59 1.55
C GLY A 368 8.63 -20.58 2.57
N GLU A 369 8.85 -19.27 2.38
CA GLU A 369 8.36 -18.21 3.28
C GLU A 369 6.83 -17.94 3.18
N GLY A 370 6.01 -18.95 2.90
CA GLY A 370 4.55 -18.78 2.70
C GLY A 370 4.17 -17.97 1.44
N MET A 371 5.15 -17.70 0.58
CA MET A 371 5.05 -16.81 -0.58
C MET A 371 5.39 -17.53 -1.89
N LEU A 372 4.95 -18.78 -2.06
CA LEU A 372 5.20 -19.57 -3.28
C LEU A 372 4.83 -18.81 -4.57
N MET A 373 3.78 -17.99 -4.51
CA MET A 373 3.34 -17.13 -5.62
C MET A 373 4.41 -16.14 -6.09
N ASN A 374 5.38 -15.76 -5.26
CA ASN A 374 6.47 -14.87 -5.64
C ASN A 374 7.45 -15.51 -6.64
N HIS A 375 7.48 -16.84 -6.70
CA HIS A 375 8.42 -17.64 -7.50
C HIS A 375 7.87 -18.06 -8.86
N TYR A 376 6.59 -17.83 -9.11
CA TYR A 376 5.98 -18.10 -10.42
C TYR A 376 5.99 -16.86 -11.32
N ARG A 377 6.14 -17.11 -12.62
CA ARG A 377 5.96 -16.07 -13.64
C ARG A 377 4.49 -15.71 -13.74
N GLN A 378 4.19 -14.43 -13.57
CA GLN A 378 2.83 -13.92 -13.65
C GLN A 378 2.81 -12.46 -14.10
N PRO A 379 1.68 -11.98 -14.64
CA PRO A 379 1.45 -10.55 -14.72
C PRO A 379 1.57 -9.93 -13.33
N CYS A 380 2.26 -8.80 -13.22
CA CYS A 380 2.53 -8.13 -11.95
C CYS A 380 2.27 -6.64 -12.09
N SER A 381 1.77 -6.02 -11.01
CA SER A 381 1.70 -4.57 -10.90
C SER A 381 2.51 -4.09 -9.71
N ALA A 382 3.22 -2.99 -9.89
CA ALA A 382 4.07 -2.40 -8.88
C ALA A 382 4.10 -0.87 -9.00
N LEU A 383 4.35 -0.23 -7.88
CA LEU A 383 4.63 1.20 -7.77
C LEU A 383 6.01 1.38 -7.13
N GLY A 384 6.74 2.38 -7.59
CA GLY A 384 8.04 2.75 -7.03
C GLY A 384 8.22 4.26 -6.94
N GLN A 385 9.01 4.68 -5.98
CA GLN A 385 9.51 6.04 -5.85
C GLN A 385 10.98 6.05 -6.27
N THR A 386 11.32 6.84 -7.29
CA THR A 386 12.72 6.99 -7.78
C THR A 386 13.41 8.20 -7.17
N GLY A 387 12.63 9.19 -6.72
CA GLY A 387 13.11 10.39 -6.03
C GLY A 387 11.95 11.19 -5.42
N PRO A 388 12.24 12.34 -4.80
CA PRO A 388 11.19 13.22 -4.28
C PRO A 388 10.21 13.61 -5.39
N LEU A 389 8.93 13.29 -5.20
CA LEU A 389 7.86 13.54 -6.17
C LEU A 389 8.08 12.92 -7.57
N GLU A 390 8.94 11.90 -7.65
CA GLU A 390 9.24 11.14 -8.86
C GLU A 390 8.94 9.66 -8.62
N TYR A 391 8.08 9.10 -9.47
CA TYR A 391 7.51 7.78 -9.30
C TYR A 391 7.55 6.99 -10.60
N VAL A 392 7.41 5.67 -10.46
CA VAL A 392 7.19 4.77 -11.58
C VAL A 392 6.04 3.83 -11.27
N LEU A 393 5.15 3.62 -12.25
CA LEU A 393 4.15 2.57 -12.24
C LEU A 393 4.55 1.51 -13.26
N VAL A 394 4.52 0.24 -12.85
CA VAL A 394 4.92 -0.89 -13.69
C VAL A 394 3.81 -1.92 -13.74
N ALA A 395 3.38 -2.26 -14.96
CA ALA A 395 2.56 -3.42 -15.24
C ALA A 395 3.33 -4.39 -16.15
N VAL A 396 3.77 -5.50 -15.57
CA VAL A 396 4.37 -6.61 -16.32
C VAL A 396 3.26 -7.38 -17.01
N GLU A 397 3.32 -7.47 -18.33
CA GLU A 397 2.41 -8.31 -19.11
C GLU A 397 2.75 -9.78 -18.88
N GLY A 398 1.75 -10.64 -18.83
CA GLY A 398 1.97 -12.08 -18.64
C GLY A 398 0.77 -12.89 -19.09
N ARG A 399 0.98 -14.20 -19.32
CA ARG A 399 -0.08 -15.10 -19.84
C ARG A 399 -0.70 -14.55 -21.14
N THR A 400 0.15 -13.94 -21.96
CA THR A 400 -0.21 -13.46 -23.31
C THR A 400 0.56 -14.31 -24.33
N GLY A 401 0.21 -14.19 -25.61
CA GLY A 401 0.95 -14.89 -26.67
C GLY A 401 2.40 -14.46 -26.81
N GLU A 402 2.79 -13.31 -26.23
CA GLU A 402 4.13 -12.72 -26.40
C GLU A 402 4.92 -12.62 -25.08
N SER A 403 4.26 -12.27 -23.98
CA SER A 403 4.89 -12.09 -22.65
C SER A 403 4.43 -13.16 -21.65
N TYR A 404 5.40 -13.77 -20.97
CA TYR A 404 5.17 -14.85 -19.99
C TYR A 404 4.97 -14.34 -18.56
N GLY A 405 5.26 -13.06 -18.29
CA GLY A 405 5.28 -12.52 -16.94
C GLY A 405 6.60 -12.75 -16.23
N MET A 406 6.70 -12.25 -15.00
CA MET A 406 7.94 -12.17 -14.24
C MET A 406 7.75 -12.70 -12.82
N LYS A 407 8.82 -13.24 -12.23
CA LYS A 407 8.90 -13.58 -10.80
C LYS A 407 9.09 -12.30 -9.97
N LYS A 408 8.69 -12.30 -8.71
CA LYS A 408 8.80 -11.09 -7.86
C LYS A 408 10.25 -10.68 -7.59
N ASN A 409 11.17 -11.64 -7.40
CA ASN A 409 12.59 -11.34 -7.22
C ASN A 409 13.20 -10.66 -8.46
N ASN A 410 12.81 -11.09 -9.67
CA ASN A 410 13.31 -10.48 -10.90
C ASN A 410 12.68 -9.08 -11.10
N LEU A 411 11.42 -8.90 -10.70
CA LEU A 411 10.78 -7.59 -10.70
C LEU A 411 11.46 -6.64 -9.70
N ALA A 412 11.81 -7.11 -8.51
CA ALA A 412 12.56 -6.35 -7.51
C ALA A 412 13.91 -5.87 -8.07
N GLN A 413 14.66 -6.77 -8.71
CA GLN A 413 15.91 -6.44 -9.40
C GLN A 413 15.71 -5.40 -10.50
N TYR A 414 14.68 -5.55 -11.35
CA TYR A 414 14.38 -4.60 -12.41
C TYR A 414 13.99 -3.22 -11.86
N MET A 415 13.15 -3.17 -10.82
CA MET A 415 12.72 -1.92 -10.17
C MET A 415 13.90 -1.18 -9.53
N ALA A 416 14.83 -1.88 -8.87
CA ALA A 416 16.01 -1.28 -8.25
C ALA A 416 17.07 -0.88 -9.29
N GLY A 417 17.46 -1.80 -10.18
CA GLY A 417 18.58 -1.62 -11.09
C GLY A 417 18.25 -0.78 -12.33
N GLU A 418 17.23 -1.18 -13.08
CA GLU A 418 16.90 -0.56 -14.38
C GLU A 418 16.06 0.71 -14.20
N LEU A 419 15.20 0.75 -13.18
CA LEU A 419 14.32 1.89 -12.91
C LEU A 419 14.82 2.81 -11.80
N GLY A 420 15.83 2.40 -11.01
CA GLY A 420 16.45 3.25 -9.98
C GLY A 420 15.54 3.55 -8.79
N CYS A 421 14.58 2.68 -8.47
CA CYS A 421 13.66 2.91 -7.35
C CYS A 421 14.42 2.90 -6.01
N GLN A 422 14.10 3.85 -5.13
CA GLN A 422 14.53 3.86 -3.73
C GLN A 422 13.61 3.00 -2.86
N VAL A 423 12.31 3.05 -3.15
CA VAL A 423 11.30 2.19 -2.54
C VAL A 423 10.39 1.68 -3.65
N ALA A 424 10.04 0.40 -3.63
CA ALA A 424 9.06 -0.17 -4.55
C ALA A 424 8.25 -1.26 -3.87
N TYR A 425 6.97 -1.35 -4.24
CA TYR A 425 6.01 -2.23 -3.61
C TYR A 425 5.11 -2.87 -4.65
N SER A 426 4.82 -4.16 -4.48
CA SER A 426 3.90 -4.88 -5.36
C SER A 426 2.46 -4.73 -4.89
N VAL A 427 1.55 -4.63 -5.86
CA VAL A 427 0.10 -4.68 -5.67
C VAL A 427 -0.50 -5.87 -6.40
N ASP A 428 -1.83 -5.98 -6.45
CA ASP A 428 -2.49 -7.15 -7.04
C ASP A 428 -2.08 -7.33 -8.51
N GLY A 429 -1.77 -8.58 -8.86
CA GLY A 429 -1.25 -8.96 -10.17
C GLY A 429 -2.25 -9.79 -10.97
N GLY A 430 -1.73 -10.72 -11.76
CA GLY A 430 -2.57 -11.62 -12.55
C GLY A 430 -3.48 -10.87 -13.51
N GLN A 431 -4.76 -11.23 -13.55
CA GLN A 431 -5.73 -10.53 -14.41
C GLN A 431 -6.04 -9.11 -13.96
N SER A 432 -5.76 -8.77 -12.70
CA SER A 432 -5.99 -7.43 -12.16
C SER A 432 -4.96 -6.41 -12.67
N SER A 433 -3.78 -6.88 -13.12
CA SER A 433 -2.64 -6.05 -13.52
C SER A 433 -2.97 -5.09 -14.67
N THR A 434 -3.23 -3.83 -14.32
CA THR A 434 -3.77 -2.83 -15.25
C THR A 434 -3.13 -1.47 -14.98
N LEU A 435 -2.25 -1.03 -15.89
CA LEU A 435 -1.77 0.34 -16.00
C LEU A 435 -2.71 1.08 -16.96
N ILE A 436 -3.30 2.18 -16.52
CA ILE A 436 -4.20 3.03 -17.30
C ILE A 436 -3.45 4.30 -17.68
N PHE A 437 -3.50 4.64 -18.96
CA PHE A 437 -3.07 5.95 -19.46
C PHE A 437 -4.13 6.44 -20.44
N HIS A 438 -4.52 7.71 -20.30
CA HIS A 438 -5.56 8.32 -21.15
C HIS A 438 -6.87 7.51 -21.15
N ASN A 439 -7.35 7.16 -19.95
CA ASN A 439 -8.60 6.42 -19.69
C ASN A 439 -8.69 5.02 -20.32
N LYS A 440 -7.57 4.43 -20.73
CA LYS A 440 -7.52 3.10 -21.34
C LYS A 440 -6.36 2.28 -20.79
N PRO A 441 -6.48 0.93 -20.75
CA PRO A 441 -5.34 0.08 -20.47
C PRO A 441 -4.17 0.35 -21.43
N PHE A 442 -2.99 0.58 -20.87
CA PHE A 442 -1.74 0.78 -21.60
C PHE A 442 -1.02 -0.56 -21.81
N ASN A 443 -1.05 -1.44 -20.81
CA ASN A 443 -0.55 -2.80 -20.92
C ASN A 443 -1.59 -3.73 -21.56
N THR A 444 -1.13 -4.82 -22.18
CA THR A 444 -1.99 -5.91 -22.60
C THR A 444 -2.51 -6.64 -21.37
N ILE A 445 -3.82 -6.63 -21.17
CA ILE A 445 -4.46 -7.35 -20.06
C ILE A 445 -4.49 -8.84 -20.38
N SER A 446 -4.15 -9.68 -19.39
CA SER A 446 -4.33 -11.13 -19.52
C SER A 446 -5.81 -11.49 -19.73
N ASN A 447 -6.11 -12.72 -20.16
CA ASN A 447 -7.49 -13.14 -20.49
C ASN A 447 -8.11 -12.36 -21.68
N GLY A 448 -7.34 -12.23 -22.77
CA GLY A 448 -7.85 -11.70 -24.05
C GLY A 448 -8.14 -10.20 -24.05
N GLY A 449 -7.50 -9.42 -23.17
CA GLY A 449 -7.68 -7.96 -23.09
C GLY A 449 -8.86 -7.51 -22.22
N ASN A 450 -9.57 -8.44 -21.56
CA ASN A 450 -10.70 -8.10 -20.70
C ASN A 450 -10.22 -7.68 -19.31
N GLU A 451 -10.31 -6.37 -19.04
CA GLU A 451 -10.12 -5.80 -17.70
C GLU A 451 -10.98 -6.52 -16.66
N ARG A 452 -10.36 -6.98 -15.57
CA ARG A 452 -11.07 -7.46 -14.40
C ARG A 452 -11.72 -6.28 -13.69
N ILE A 453 -12.96 -6.43 -13.25
CA ILE A 453 -13.57 -5.46 -12.34
C ILE A 453 -12.84 -5.49 -10.98
N PHE A 454 -12.54 -4.32 -10.46
CA PHE A 454 -11.61 -4.12 -9.35
C PHE A 454 -12.15 -3.10 -8.35
N ALA A 455 -11.57 -3.06 -7.15
CA ALA A 455 -12.11 -2.30 -6.02
C ALA A 455 -11.56 -0.88 -5.91
N ASP A 456 -10.30 -0.66 -6.31
CA ASP A 456 -9.59 0.60 -6.12
C ASP A 456 -8.42 0.79 -7.11
N ILE A 457 -8.00 2.04 -7.26
CA ILE A 457 -6.79 2.41 -8.01
C ILE A 457 -5.91 3.34 -7.18
N ILE A 458 -4.63 3.38 -7.53
CA ILE A 458 -3.71 4.48 -7.21
C ILE A 458 -3.50 5.27 -8.50
N TYR A 459 -3.59 6.59 -8.45
CA TYR A 459 -3.54 7.43 -9.64
C TYR A 459 -2.82 8.75 -9.41
N PHE A 460 -2.42 9.35 -10.53
CA PHE A 460 -1.87 10.70 -10.59
C PHE A 460 -2.76 11.60 -11.44
N ALA A 461 -2.90 12.85 -11.02
CA ALA A 461 -3.73 13.83 -11.70
C ALA A 461 -3.02 15.17 -11.92
N THR A 462 -3.49 15.91 -12.92
CA THR A 462 -3.14 17.32 -13.06
C THR A 462 -3.72 18.13 -11.91
N ALA A 463 -3.00 19.18 -11.50
CA ALA A 463 -3.52 20.17 -10.57
C ALA A 463 -3.96 21.47 -11.26
N ILE A 464 -3.82 21.57 -12.59
CA ILE A 464 -4.27 22.71 -13.38
C ILE A 464 -5.81 22.75 -13.40
N PRO A 465 -6.48 23.80 -12.89
CA PRO A 465 -7.92 23.92 -12.95
C PRO A 465 -8.46 23.93 -14.38
N GLU A 466 -9.69 23.47 -14.56
CA GLU A 466 -10.43 23.67 -15.81
C GLU A 466 -10.71 25.17 -16.01
N GLU A 467 -10.50 25.68 -17.22
CA GLU A 467 -10.79 27.08 -17.60
C GLU A 467 -12.29 27.40 -17.66
#